data_AF-A0A7C0TXL6-F1
#
_entry.id   AF-A0A7C0TXL6-F1
#
_cell.length_a   1.000
_cell.length_b   1.000
_cell.length_c   1.000
_cell.angle_alpha   90.00
_cell.angle_beta   90.00
_cell.angle_gamma   90.00
#
_symmetry.space_group_name_H-M   'P 1'
#
loop_
_entity.id
_entity.type
_entity.pdbx_description
1 polymer ?
#
loop_
_entity_poly.entity_id
_entity_poly.type
_entity_poly.pdbx_seq_one_letter_code
_entity_poly.pdbx_strand_id
1 'polypeptide(L)' 'RSHGSRKGKKGARADEKREWMYRIRKIRRYLRWLRDHDIIDKRTYRRLYMLAKGGVFFSLADLKRYIITNDLAKGRIR' A
#
# COMPACT_ATOMS: atom_id res chain seq x y z
N ARG A 1 3.06 -25.43 -4.89
CA ARG A 1 4.54 -25.54 -5.03
C ARG A 1 5.14 -26.05 -3.71
N SER A 2 5.44 -27.35 -3.65
CA SER A 2 5.89 -28.08 -2.45
C SER A 2 7.34 -27.76 -2.08
N HIS A 3 7.69 -27.90 -0.79
CA HIS A 3 9.01 -27.56 -0.25
C HIS A 3 10.17 -28.33 -0.91
N GLY A 4 9.96 -29.58 -1.36
CA GLY A 4 10.98 -30.42 -2.00
C GLY A 4 11.51 -29.88 -3.35
N SER A 5 10.72 -29.07 -4.06
CA SER A 5 11.15 -28.42 -5.31
C SER A 5 11.99 -27.15 -5.09
N ARG A 6 12.08 -26.67 -3.84
CA ARG A 6 12.66 -25.38 -3.50
C ARG A 6 14.15 -25.54 -3.13
N LYS A 7 15.06 -25.24 -4.08
CA LYS A 7 16.51 -25.14 -3.84
C LYS A 7 17.01 -23.70 -3.56
N GLY A 8 17.83 -23.48 -2.53
CA GLY A 8 18.45 -22.18 -2.18
C GLY A 8 17.87 -21.48 -0.94
N LYS A 9 18.61 -20.48 -0.42
CA LYS A 9 18.32 -19.77 0.85
C LYS A 9 16.98 -19.01 0.85
N LYS A 10 16.41 -18.80 2.05
CA LYS A 10 15.26 -17.89 2.26
C LYS A 10 15.64 -16.49 1.74
N GLY A 11 14.82 -15.92 0.86
CA GLY A 11 15.08 -14.64 0.19
C GLY A 11 15.80 -14.72 -1.17
N ALA A 12 16.39 -15.85 -1.56
CA ALA A 12 17.06 -15.96 -2.87
C ALA A 12 16.12 -15.80 -4.07
N ARG A 13 14.83 -16.16 -3.89
CA ARG A 13 13.80 -16.04 -4.95
C ARG A 13 12.95 -14.78 -4.81
N ALA A 14 13.05 -14.08 -3.69
CA ALA A 14 12.23 -12.93 -3.36
C ALA A 14 13.04 -12.03 -2.43
N ASP A 15 13.60 -10.96 -2.99
CA ASP A 15 14.36 -9.97 -2.25
C ASP A 15 13.41 -9.09 -1.42
N GLU A 16 13.61 -9.08 -0.11
CA GLU A 16 12.82 -8.32 0.87
C GLU A 16 12.78 -6.82 0.53
N LYS A 17 13.90 -6.27 0.05
CA LYS A 17 13.97 -4.86 -0.37
C LYS A 17 13.07 -4.62 -1.58
N ARG A 18 13.09 -5.55 -2.54
CA ARG A 18 12.27 -5.47 -3.75
C ARG A 18 10.78 -5.59 -3.42
N GLU A 19 10.41 -6.47 -2.50
CA GLU A 19 9.04 -6.59 -2.01
C GLU A 19 8.56 -5.31 -1.31
N TRP A 20 9.37 -4.75 -0.42
CA TRP A 20 9.06 -3.47 0.23
C TRP A 20 8.88 -2.35 -0.79
N MET A 21 9.76 -2.25 -1.78
CA MET A 21 9.66 -1.28 -2.87
C MET A 21 8.37 -1.44 -3.66
N TYR A 22 7.98 -2.67 -4.02
CA TYR A 22 6.74 -2.91 -4.75
C TYR A 22 5.51 -2.55 -3.92
N ARG A 23 5.50 -2.92 -2.64
CA ARG A 23 4.43 -2.58 -1.71
C ARG A 23 4.23 -1.07 -1.62
N ILE A 24 5.29 -0.31 -1.30
CA ILE A 24 5.17 1.14 -1.11
C ILE A 24 4.79 1.86 -2.41
N ARG A 25 5.32 1.43 -3.55
CA ARG A 25 4.97 1.99 -4.87
C ARG A 25 3.51 1.74 -5.22
N LYS A 26 2.98 0.56 -4.93
CA LYS A 26 1.57 0.22 -5.15
C LYS A 26 0.65 1.14 -4.33
N ILE A 27 0.96 1.31 -3.04
CA ILE A 27 0.19 2.17 -2.13
C ILE A 27 0.23 3.63 -2.59
N ARG A 28 1.42 4.17 -2.88
CA ARG A 28 1.57 5.57 -3.32
C ARG A 28 0.87 5.86 -4.64
N ARG A 29 0.90 4.92 -5.59
CA ARG A 29 0.19 5.04 -6.86
C ARG A 29 -1.32 5.13 -6.64
N TYR A 30 -1.84 4.33 -5.71
CA TYR A 30 -3.26 4.36 -5.36
C TYR A 30 -3.66 5.66 -4.66
N LEU A 31 -2.86 6.14 -3.72
CA LEU A 31 -3.09 7.46 -3.08
C LEU A 31 -3.10 8.60 -4.09
N ARG A 32 -2.20 8.56 -5.09
CA ARG A 32 -2.19 9.54 -6.18
C ARG A 32 -3.49 9.48 -6.98
N TRP A 33 -3.92 8.27 -7.36
CA TRP A 33 -5.18 8.08 -8.08
C TRP A 33 -6.38 8.63 -7.30
N LEU A 34 -6.49 8.32 -6.00
CA LEU A 34 -7.55 8.85 -5.13
C LEU A 34 -7.58 10.38 -5.10
N ARG A 35 -6.41 11.02 -5.04
CA ARG A 35 -6.29 12.48 -5.06
C ARG A 35 -6.69 13.06 -6.42
N ASP A 36 -6.24 12.43 -7.51
CA ASP A 36 -6.47 12.92 -8.86
C ASP A 36 -7.95 12.80 -9.27
N HIS A 37 -8.70 11.89 -8.63
CA HIS A 37 -10.16 11.73 -8.80
C HIS A 37 -10.98 12.47 -7.71
N ASP A 38 -10.34 13.33 -6.91
CA ASP A 38 -10.93 14.05 -5.77
C ASP A 38 -11.70 13.16 -4.77
N ILE A 39 -11.34 11.89 -4.65
CA ILE A 39 -11.90 10.98 -3.63
C ILE A 39 -11.36 11.35 -2.24
N ILE A 40 -10.12 11.85 -2.18
CA ILE A 40 -9.50 12.36 -0.95
C ILE A 40 -9.01 13.80 -1.17
N ASP A 41 -9.05 14.61 -0.12
CA ASP A 41 -8.50 15.96 -0.17
C ASP A 41 -6.95 15.95 -0.13
N LYS A 42 -6.35 17.09 -0.49
CA LYS A 42 -4.89 17.25 -0.53
C LYS A 42 -4.24 17.03 0.84
N ARG A 43 -4.93 17.42 1.94
CA ARG A 43 -4.43 17.28 3.31
C ARG A 43 -4.42 15.81 3.74
N THR A 44 -5.50 15.08 3.49
CA THR A 44 -5.56 13.63 3.77
C THR A 44 -4.58 12.86 2.91
N TYR A 45 -4.44 13.19 1.62
CA TYR A 45 -3.39 12.61 0.77
C TYR A 45 -2.01 12.74 1.41
N ARG A 46 -1.65 13.95 1.87
CA ARG A 46 -0.33 14.20 2.49
C ARG A 46 -0.16 13.39 3.77
N ARG A 47 -1.18 13.33 4.62
CA ARG A 47 -1.18 12.54 5.87
C ARG A 47 -0.98 11.05 5.58
N LEU A 48 -1.83 10.47 4.72
CA LEU A 48 -1.76 9.05 4.34
C LEU A 48 -0.43 8.69 3.66
N TYR A 49 0.11 9.61 2.85
CA TYR A 49 1.42 9.41 2.21
C TYR A 49 2.55 9.30 3.23
N MET A 50 2.53 10.13 4.28
CA MET A 50 3.53 10.09 5.35
C MET A 50 3.40 8.82 6.20
N LEU A 51 2.17 8.41 6.53
CA LEU A 51 1.91 7.14 7.23
C LEU A 51 2.38 5.94 6.39
N ALA A 52 2.13 5.95 5.08
CA ALA A 52 2.64 4.93 4.17
C ALA A 52 4.17 4.91 4.13
N LYS A 53 4.83 6.08 4.09
CA LYS A 53 6.30 6.19 4.19
C LYS A 53 6.81 5.57 5.51
N GLY A 54 6.08 5.75 6.61
CA GLY A 54 6.38 5.17 7.92
C GLY A 54 6.09 3.67 8.04
N GLY A 55 5.54 3.02 7.02
CA GLY A 55 5.27 1.58 7.03
C GLY A 55 4.01 1.16 7.78
N VAL A 56 3.10 2.09 8.08
CA VAL A 56 1.84 1.82 8.81
C VAL A 56 0.93 0.84 8.05
N PHE A 57 1.02 0.80 6.71
CA PHE A 57 0.19 -0.04 5.87
C PHE A 57 0.99 -1.24 5.31
N PHE A 58 0.54 -2.45 5.63
CA PHE A 58 1.15 -3.70 5.14
C PHE A 58 0.63 -4.10 3.75
N SER A 59 -0.55 -3.63 3.37
CA SER A 59 -1.17 -3.90 2.08
C SER A 59 -2.02 -2.72 1.59
N LEU A 60 -2.47 -2.80 0.34
CA LEU A 60 -3.43 -1.83 -0.20
C LEU A 60 -4.82 -1.98 0.46
N ALA A 61 -5.17 -3.19 0.89
CA ALA A 61 -6.41 -3.44 1.63
C ALA A 61 -6.41 -2.74 2.99
N ASP A 62 -5.27 -2.74 3.70
CA ASP A 62 -5.15 -2.04 4.98
C ASP A 62 -5.32 -0.53 4.80
N LEU A 63 -4.74 0.04 3.74
CA LEU A 63 -4.95 1.45 3.41
C LEU A 63 -6.44 1.72 3.15
N LYS A 64 -7.11 0.91 2.33
CA LYS A 64 -8.55 1.08 2.04
C LYS A 64 -9.38 1.01 3.32
N ARG A 65 -9.11 0.01 4.18
CA ARG A 65 -9.79 -0.18 5.46
C ARG A 65 -9.60 1.05 6.35
N TYR A 66 -8.37 1.55 6.46
CA TYR A 66 -8.08 2.74 7.24
C TYR A 66 -8.84 3.97 6.75
N ILE A 67 -8.91 4.19 5.43
CA ILE A 67 -9.65 5.31 4.85
C ILE A 67 -11.14 5.19 5.17
N ILE A 68 -11.73 4.00 5.03
CA ILE A 68 -13.15 3.74 5.32
C ILE A 68 -13.46 3.91 6.81
N THR A 69 -12.65 3.31 7.69
CA THR A 69 -12.87 3.36 9.14
C THR A 69 -12.75 4.78 9.70
N ASN A 70 -11.92 5.64 9.10
CA ASN A 70 -11.75 7.03 9.53
C ASN A 70 -12.59 8.02 8.71
N ASP A 71 -13.50 7.53 7.86
CA ASP A 71 -14.36 8.34 6.97
C ASP A 71 -13.60 9.43 6.18
N LEU A 72 -12.43 9.05 5.67
CA LEU A 72 -11.50 9.98 5.01
C LEU A 72 -11.76 10.14 3.50
N ALA A 73 -12.77 9.47 2.96
CA ALA A 73 -13.11 9.51 1.54
C ALA A 73 -14.40 10.28 1.30
N LYS A 74 -14.37 11.18 0.32
CA LYS A 74 -15.54 11.93 -0.16
C LYS A 74 -16.46 11.09 -1.07
N GLY A 75 -15.96 9.97 -1.57
CA GLY A 75 -16.64 9.14 -2.56
C GLY A 75 -16.44 7.65 -2.31
N ARG A 76 -17.19 6.82 -3.03
CA ARG A 76 -17.16 5.37 -2.85
C ARG A 76 -15.83 4.79 -3.35
N ILE A 77 -15.09 4.17 -2.42
CA ILE A 77 -13.88 3.42 -2.75
C ILE A 77 -14.27 2.03 -3.26
N ARG A 78 -13.84 1.70 -4.49
CA ARG A 78 -13.90 0.35 -5.06
C ARG A 78 -12.61 -0.41 -4.70
#